data_AF-A0A934B9G2-F1
#
_entry.id   AF-A0A934B9G2-F1
#
_cell.length_a   1.000
_cell.length_b   1.000
_cell.length_c   1.000
_cell.angle_alpha   90.00
_cell.angle_beta   90.00
_cell.angle_gamma   90.00
#
_symmetry.space_group_name_H-M   'P 1'
#
loop_
_entity.id
_entity.type
_entity.pdbx_description
1 polymer ?
#
loop_
_entity_poly.entity_id
_entity_poly.type
_entity_poly.pdbx_seq_one_letter_code
_entity_poly.pdbx_strand_id
1 'polypeptide(L)' 'EEARRIIRDWVQWYNEERPHSALGYRSPVQYRAQQATQVA' A
#
# COMPACT_ATOMS: atom_id res chain seq x y z
N GLU A 1 -10.36 22.22 2.89
CA GLU A 1 -9.98 21.09 3.78
C GLU A 1 -10.41 19.72 3.27
N GLU A 2 -11.64 19.57 2.77
CA GLU A 2 -12.19 18.26 2.36
C GLU A 2 -11.35 17.51 1.31
N ALA A 3 -10.87 18.19 0.27
CA ALA A 3 -10.04 17.56 -0.76
C ALA A 3 -8.75 16.93 -0.20
N ARG A 4 -8.11 17.58 0.78
CA ARG A 4 -6.90 17.04 1.43
C ARG A 4 -7.22 15.77 2.22
N ARG A 5 -8.39 15.72 2.85
CA ARG A 5 -8.86 14.54 3.60
C ARG A 5 -9.10 13.38 2.65
N ILE A 6 -9.87 13.59 1.58
CA ILE A 6 -10.16 12.56 0.57
C ILE A 6 -8.87 11.99 -0.02
N ILE A 7 -7.89 12.85 -0.35
CA ILE A 7 -6.60 12.40 -0.88
C ILE A 7 -5.84 11.55 0.15
N ARG A 8 -5.79 11.96 1.42
CA ARG A 8 -5.11 11.17 2.47
C ARG A 8 -5.77 9.81 2.67
N ASP A 9 -7.10 9.79 2.75
CA ASP A 9 -7.87 8.57 2.96
C ASP A 9 -7.63 7.59 1.78
N TRP A 10 -7.60 8.10 0.55
CA TRP A 10 -7.29 7.30 -0.63
C TRP A 10 -5.85 6.76 -0.63
N VAL A 11 -4.87 7.59 -0.25
CA VAL A 11 -3.46 7.17 -0.17
C VAL A 11 -3.28 6.08 0.88
N GLN A 12 -3.94 6.19 2.03
CA GLN A 12 -3.89 5.17 3.07
C GLN A 12 -4.46 3.85 2.55
N TRP A 13 -5.69 3.86 2.03
CA TRP A 13 -6.33 2.67 1.48
C TRP A 13 -5.48 2.02 0.37
N TYR A 14 -4.90 2.81 -0.52
CA TYR A 14 -4.04 2.30 -1.59
C TYR A 14 -2.82 1.56 -1.04
N ASN A 15 -2.18 2.10 0.00
CA ASN A 15 -0.95 1.53 0.55
C ASN A 15 -1.20 0.32 1.46
N GLU A 16 -2.31 0.31 2.20
CA GLU A 16 -2.56 -0.64 3.28
C GLU A 16 -3.51 -1.78 2.86
N GLU A 17 -4.54 -1.47 2.08
CA GLU A 17 -5.69 -2.37 1.87
C GLU A 17 -5.85 -2.84 0.43
N ARG A 18 -5.40 -2.06 -0.55
CA ARG A 18 -5.65 -2.37 -1.97
C ARG A 18 -4.98 -3.69 -2.37
N PRO A 19 -5.74 -4.69 -2.84
CA PRO A 19 -5.16 -5.92 -3.37
C PRO A 19 -4.61 -5.68 -4.78
N HIS A 20 -3.36 -6.08 -5.01
CA HIS A 20 -2.71 -5.99 -6.31
C HIS A 20 -2.37 -7.37 -6.87
N SER A 21 -3.03 -7.77 -7.96
CA SER A 21 -2.75 -9.05 -8.63
C SER A 21 -1.28 -9.20 -9.04
N ALA A 22 -0.66 -8.13 -9.56
CA ALA A 22 0.76 -8.10 -9.92
C ALA A 22 1.69 -8.27 -8.70
N LEU A 23 1.24 -7.90 -7.51
CA LEU A 23 1.96 -8.12 -6.26
C LEU A 23 1.53 -9.43 -5.57
N GLY A 24 0.81 -10.32 -6.24
CA GLY A 24 0.32 -11.57 -5.63
C GLY A 24 -0.72 -11.33 -4.54
N TYR A 25 -1.63 -10.38 -4.77
CA TYR A 25 -2.70 -9.98 -3.85
C TYR A 25 -2.24 -9.37 -2.52
N ARG A 26 -0.98 -8.93 -2.43
CA ARG A 26 -0.46 -8.14 -1.30
C ARG A 26 -0.71 -6.66 -1.52
N SER A 27 -0.85 -5.92 -0.42
CA SER A 27 -0.81 -4.45 -0.45
C SER A 27 0.62 -3.93 -0.69
N PRO A 28 0.79 -2.69 -1.16
CA PRO A 28 2.12 -2.10 -1.37
C PRO A 28 3.02 -2.12 -0.13
N VAL A 29 2.46 -1.93 1.07
CA VAL A 29 3.22 -2.02 2.33
C VAL A 29 3.70 -3.45 2.58
N GLN A 30 2.81 -4.45 2.44
CA GLN A 30 3.17 -5.85 2.62
C GLN A 30 4.25 -6.30 1.64
N TYR A 31 4.14 -5.88 0.38
CA TYR A 31 5.14 -6.20 -0.63
C TYR A 31 6.52 -5.62 -0.28
N ARG A 32 6.58 -4.34 0.13
CA ARG A 32 7.84 -3.69 0.53
C ARG A 32 8.45 -4.32 1.78
N ALA A 33 7.65 -4.67 2.77
CA ALA A 33 8.13 -5.35 3.97
C ALA A 33 8.84 -6.66 3.63
N GLN A 34 8.26 -7.45 2.71
CA GLN A 34 8.89 -8.69 2.25
C GLN A 34 10.19 -8.44 1.48
N GLN A 35 10.25 -7.41 0.62
CA GLN A 35 11.49 -7.08 -0.09
C GLN A 35 12.60 -6.65 0.87
N ALA A 36 12.29 -5.89 1.92
CA ALA A 36 13.28 -5.50 2.93
C ALA A 36 13.88 -6.70 3.67
N THR A 37 13.06 -7.73 3.96
CA THR A 37 13.53 -8.98 4.57
C THR A 37 14.41 -9.81 3.63
N GLN A 38 14.24 -9.70 2.31
CA GLN A 38 15.04 -10.46 1.33
C GLN A 38 16.42 -9.86 1.05
N VAL A 39 16.67 -8.62 1.46
CA VAL A 39 17.94 -7.90 1.19
C VAL A 39 18.88 -7.92 2.41
N ALA A 40 18.53 -8.63 3.49
CA ALA A 40 19.35 -8.84 4.69
C ALA A 40 20.00 -10.23 4.67
#